data_AF-A0A562LPZ8-F1
#
_entry.id   AF-A0A562LPZ8-F1
#
_cell.length_a   1.000
_cell.length_b   1.000
_cell.length_c   1.000
_cell.angle_alpha   90.00
_cell.angle_beta   90.00
_cell.angle_gamma   90.00
#
_symmetry.space_group_name_H-M   'P 1'
#
loop_
_entity.id
_entity.type
_entity.pdbx_description
1 polymer ?
#
loop_
_entity_poly.entity_id
_entity_poly.type
_entity_poly.pdbx_seq_one_letter_code
_entity_poly.pdbx_strand_id
1 'polypeptide(L)'
;MLLWLLDHCGSERAAVSKIVIRQLDMAVGGVEPERFAELNPPIVKPTQEHVELAARAWGAYRASTPQAWFDLLKSDLSLLPQLERCAVGLLDELPSRTTGLAATETRMLELISPGNVQPFDVFPGREKRNERRVYDYWEVGTLLDGLARCPVPAVAGLEEGPFTLDMQLAVSRNTSGPACRSPISGRRRWREKRTSGAIIRFAAVGVARFSPANGFGDGTPRAAR
;
A
#
# COMPACT_ATOMS: atom_id res chain seq x y z
N MET A 1 4.62 -7.74 9.19
CA MET A 1 4.41 -8.26 10.56
C MET A 1 4.39 -9.78 10.63
N LEU A 2 3.60 -10.49 9.80
CA LEU A 2 3.51 -11.96 9.85
C LEU A 2 4.86 -12.68 9.66
N LEU A 3 5.68 -12.26 8.69
CA LEU A 3 6.98 -12.89 8.41
C LEU A 3 7.90 -12.87 9.64
N TRP A 4 8.02 -11.70 10.27
CA TRP A 4 8.79 -11.53 11.50
C TRP A 4 8.23 -12.38 12.65
N LEU A 5 6.91 -12.45 12.80
CA LEU A 5 6.30 -13.24 13.87
C LEU A 5 6.62 -14.74 13.70
N LEU A 6 6.49 -15.26 12.48
CA LEU A 6 6.77 -16.66 12.19
C LEU A 6 8.28 -16.97 12.31
N ASP A 7 9.14 -16.07 11.85
CA ASP A 7 10.61 -16.15 12.03
C ASP A 7 10.97 -16.17 13.53
N HIS A 8 10.41 -15.27 14.32
CA HIS A 8 10.64 -15.18 15.76
C HIS A 8 10.16 -16.44 16.50
N CYS A 9 8.94 -16.89 16.22
CA CYS A 9 8.37 -18.10 16.83
C CYS A 9 9.06 -19.38 16.36
N GLY A 10 9.80 -19.36 15.25
CA GLY A 10 10.58 -20.50 14.77
C GLY A 10 11.65 -20.99 15.75
N SER A 11 12.08 -20.14 16.67
CA SER A 11 13.01 -20.49 17.75
C SER A 11 12.39 -21.44 18.80
N GLU A 12 11.06 -21.50 18.89
CA GLU A 12 10.32 -22.29 19.88
C GLU A 12 9.20 -23.12 19.22
N ARG A 13 9.42 -24.42 18.98
CA ARG A 13 8.40 -25.32 18.39
C ARG A 13 7.07 -25.33 19.16
N ALA A 14 7.11 -25.12 20.47
CA ALA A 14 5.93 -25.04 21.33
C ALA A 14 5.10 -23.76 21.10
N ALA A 15 5.71 -22.69 20.56
CA ALA A 15 5.01 -21.47 20.17
C ALA A 15 4.31 -21.65 18.81
N VAL A 16 5.00 -22.25 17.83
CA VAL A 16 4.43 -22.49 16.48
C VAL A 16 3.16 -23.35 16.55
N SER A 17 3.13 -24.36 17.42
CA SER A 17 1.97 -25.26 17.58
C SER A 17 0.71 -24.59 18.14
N LYS A 18 0.83 -23.40 18.74
CA LYS A 18 -0.29 -22.61 19.28
C LYS A 18 -0.81 -21.57 18.30
N ILE A 19 -0.07 -21.30 17.22
CA ILE A 19 -0.42 -20.29 16.22
C ILE A 19 -1.36 -20.91 15.20
N VAL A 20 -2.34 -20.12 14.76
CA VAL A 20 -3.18 -20.43 13.61
C VAL A 20 -3.19 -19.24 12.67
N ILE A 21 -3.18 -19.52 11.37
CA ILE A 21 -3.25 -18.52 10.32
C ILE A 21 -4.63 -18.61 9.69
N ARG A 22 -5.32 -17.47 9.62
CA ARG A 22 -6.53 -17.31 8.81
C ARG A 22 -6.18 -16.35 7.68
N GLN A 23 -6.24 -16.85 6.45
CA GLN A 23 -5.94 -16.05 5.28
C GLN A 23 -7.21 -15.35 4.80
N LEU A 24 -7.09 -14.05 4.56
CA LEU A 24 -8.13 -13.23 4.00
C LEU A 24 -7.56 -12.54 2.77
N ASP A 25 -8.34 -12.54 1.70
CA ASP A 25 -8.06 -11.83 0.45
C ASP A 25 -8.40 -10.33 0.53
N MET A 26 -8.95 -9.89 1.67
CA MET A 26 -9.37 -8.51 1.92
C MET A 26 -8.74 -7.93 3.20
N ALA A 27 -8.64 -6.61 3.23
CA ALA A 27 -8.20 -5.89 4.43
C ALA A 27 -9.26 -6.00 5.54
N VAL A 28 -8.85 -6.48 6.72
CA VAL A 28 -9.74 -6.68 7.87
C VAL A 28 -10.28 -5.37 8.45
N GLY A 29 -9.52 -4.27 8.34
CA GLY A 29 -9.78 -2.98 8.99
C GLY A 29 -11.03 -2.20 8.53
N GLY A 30 -11.95 -2.82 7.79
CA GLY A 30 -13.20 -2.21 7.32
C GLY A 30 -14.35 -3.20 7.13
N VAL A 31 -14.25 -4.41 7.70
CA VAL A 31 -15.32 -5.40 7.70
C VAL A 31 -16.05 -5.32 9.03
N GLU A 32 -17.37 -5.19 9.00
CA GLU A 32 -18.19 -5.23 10.23
C GLU A 32 -18.00 -6.57 10.94
N PRO A 33 -17.92 -6.60 12.29
CA PRO A 33 -17.62 -7.82 13.06
C PRO A 33 -18.53 -9.01 12.72
N GLU A 34 -19.82 -8.75 12.45
CA GLU A 34 -20.81 -9.75 12.09
C GLU A 34 -20.48 -10.39 10.74
N ARG A 35 -20.17 -9.55 9.75
CA ARG A 35 -19.74 -10.00 8.42
C ARG A 35 -18.39 -10.71 8.47
N PHE A 36 -17.51 -10.33 9.38
CA PHE A 36 -16.24 -11.00 9.60
C PHE A 36 -16.45 -12.42 10.16
N ALA A 37 -17.39 -12.60 11.08
CA ALA A 37 -17.75 -13.91 11.62
C ALA A 37 -18.33 -14.84 10.53
N GLU A 38 -19.12 -14.29 9.60
CA GLU A 38 -19.70 -15.03 8.46
C GLU A 38 -18.65 -15.53 7.46
N LEU A 39 -17.55 -14.78 7.23
CA LEU A 39 -16.52 -15.16 6.27
C LEU A 39 -15.86 -16.51 6.58
N ASN A 40 -15.80 -16.88 7.87
CA ASN A 40 -15.19 -18.09 8.40
C ASN A 40 -14.02 -18.66 7.54
N PRO A 41 -12.95 -17.88 7.32
CA PRO A 41 -11.86 -18.30 6.44
C PRO A 41 -11.17 -19.55 6.99
N PRO A 42 -10.64 -20.42 6.12
CA PRO A 42 -10.00 -21.66 6.54
C PRO A 42 -8.87 -21.38 7.54
N ILE A 43 -8.82 -22.23 8.57
CA ILE A 43 -7.76 -22.20 9.58
C ILE A 43 -6.61 -23.05 9.07
N VAL A 44 -5.46 -22.43 8.88
CA VAL A 44 -4.22 -23.11 8.52
C VAL A 44 -3.33 -23.17 9.76
N LYS A 45 -2.88 -24.37 10.13
CA LYS A 45 -1.84 -24.52 11.15
C LYS A 45 -0.48 -24.35 10.47
N PRO A 46 0.37 -23.43 10.94
CA PRO A 46 1.70 -23.24 10.35
C PRO A 46 2.52 -24.52 10.54
N THR A 47 3.08 -25.01 9.43
CA THR A 47 4.04 -26.11 9.41
C THR A 47 5.47 -25.56 9.55
N GLN A 48 6.45 -26.45 9.71
CA GLN A 48 7.86 -26.06 9.70
C GLN A 48 8.25 -25.34 8.39
N GLU A 49 7.68 -25.76 7.26
CA GLU A 49 7.91 -25.13 5.95
C GLU A 49 7.42 -23.67 5.91
N HIS A 50 6.32 -23.34 6.61
CA HIS A 50 5.85 -21.95 6.72
C HIS A 50 6.85 -21.08 7.49
N VAL A 51 7.45 -21.61 8.56
CA VAL A 51 8.45 -20.92 9.36
C VAL A 51 9.71 -20.70 8.55
N GLU A 52 10.19 -21.72 7.84
CA GLU A 52 11.38 -21.62 6.98
C GLU A 52 11.18 -20.64 5.83
N LEU A 53 10.01 -20.65 5.18
CA LEU A 53 9.67 -19.65 4.17
C LEU A 53 9.62 -18.24 4.77
N ALA A 54 9.00 -18.07 5.94
CA ALA A 54 8.92 -16.78 6.60
C ALA A 54 10.29 -16.23 7.02
N ALA A 55 11.17 -17.08 7.53
CA ALA A 55 12.54 -16.73 7.89
C ALA A 55 13.36 -16.29 6.66
N ARG A 56 13.28 -17.07 5.57
CA ARG A 56 13.93 -16.69 4.29
C ARG A 56 13.42 -15.35 3.77
N ALA A 57 12.10 -15.17 3.74
CA ALA A 57 11.50 -13.92 3.28
C ALA A 57 11.89 -12.75 4.19
N TRP A 58 11.81 -12.91 5.52
CA TRP A 58 12.20 -11.87 6.47
C TRP A 58 13.68 -11.49 6.36
N GLY A 59 14.57 -12.48 6.16
CA GLY A 59 15.98 -12.25 5.88
C GLY A 59 16.19 -11.46 4.58
N ALA A 60 15.51 -11.86 3.50
CA ALA A 60 15.57 -11.17 2.21
C ALA A 60 15.05 -9.72 2.28
N TYR A 61 13.97 -9.47 3.03
CA TYR A 61 13.41 -8.13 3.23
C TYR A 61 14.39 -7.20 3.98
N ARG A 62 15.18 -7.74 4.91
CA ARG A 62 16.17 -6.98 5.68
C ARG A 62 17.53 -6.85 5.01
N ALA A 63 17.72 -7.44 3.83
CA ALA A 63 18.97 -7.33 3.10
C ALA A 63 19.25 -5.85 2.74
N SER A 64 20.52 -5.50 2.60
CA SER A 64 20.94 -4.14 2.23
C SER A 64 20.55 -3.74 0.82
N THR A 65 20.21 -4.72 -0.03
CA THR A 65 19.80 -4.51 -1.41
C THR A 65 18.52 -5.32 -1.70
N PRO A 66 17.66 -4.86 -2.63
CA PRO A 66 16.41 -5.55 -2.94
C PRO A 66 16.63 -6.87 -3.71
N GLN A 67 17.87 -7.23 -4.05
CA GLN A 67 18.18 -8.39 -4.89
C GLN A 67 17.69 -9.70 -4.26
N ALA A 68 17.92 -9.91 -2.96
CA ALA A 68 17.46 -11.10 -2.26
C ALA A 68 15.92 -11.18 -2.22
N TRP A 69 15.25 -10.03 -2.10
CA TRP A 69 13.79 -9.94 -2.11
C TRP A 69 13.22 -10.20 -3.50
N PHE A 70 13.90 -9.74 -4.55
CA PHE A 70 13.56 -10.07 -5.94
C PHE A 70 13.78 -11.56 -6.24
N ASP A 71 14.90 -12.14 -5.78
CA ASP A 71 15.21 -13.55 -6.00
C ASP A 71 14.24 -14.48 -5.26
N LEU A 72 13.62 -14.03 -4.15
CA LEU A 72 12.56 -14.76 -3.45
C LEU A 72 11.38 -15.11 -4.37
N LEU A 73 11.03 -14.23 -5.32
CA LEU A 73 9.94 -14.43 -6.28
C LEU A 73 10.20 -15.59 -7.26
N LYS A 74 11.43 -16.09 -7.34
CA LYS A 74 11.79 -17.26 -8.16
C LYS A 74 11.52 -18.58 -7.45
N SER A 75 11.16 -18.54 -6.16
CA SER A 75 10.86 -19.71 -5.35
C SER A 75 9.34 -19.92 -5.17
N ASP A 76 8.93 -21.11 -4.73
CA ASP A 76 7.53 -21.36 -4.41
C ASP A 76 7.11 -20.61 -3.13
N LEU A 77 6.10 -19.74 -3.27
CA LEU A 77 5.53 -18.92 -2.21
C LEU A 77 4.08 -19.35 -1.86
N SER A 78 3.61 -20.48 -2.40
CA SER A 78 2.23 -20.96 -2.25
C SER A 78 1.77 -21.16 -0.80
N LEU A 79 2.70 -21.45 0.12
CA LEU A 79 2.42 -21.56 1.56
C LEU A 79 1.98 -20.22 2.18
N LEU A 80 2.38 -19.09 1.60
CA LEU A 80 1.97 -17.75 2.01
C LEU A 80 1.44 -17.01 0.77
N PRO A 81 0.20 -17.28 0.31
CA PRO A 81 -0.35 -16.78 -0.95
C PRO A 81 -0.33 -15.26 -1.15
N GLN A 82 -0.38 -14.49 -0.06
CA GLN A 82 -0.30 -13.01 -0.14
C GLN A 82 1.15 -12.50 -0.29
N LEU A 83 2.15 -13.34 -0.01
CA LEU A 83 3.56 -12.94 0.00
C LEU A 83 4.03 -12.51 -1.38
N GLU A 84 3.69 -13.24 -2.43
CA GLU A 84 4.07 -12.89 -3.81
C GLU A 84 3.52 -11.50 -4.19
N ARG A 85 2.22 -11.29 -4.01
CA ARG A 85 1.57 -10.00 -4.27
C ARG A 85 2.19 -8.87 -3.47
N CYS A 86 2.46 -9.09 -2.18
CA CYS A 86 3.10 -8.10 -1.32
C CYS A 86 4.55 -7.81 -1.77
N ALA A 87 5.30 -8.84 -2.15
CA ALA A 87 6.68 -8.70 -2.59
C ALA A 87 6.79 -7.92 -3.90
N VAL A 88 5.94 -8.25 -4.89
CA VAL A 88 5.81 -7.49 -6.13
C VAL A 88 5.40 -6.05 -5.84
N GLY A 89 4.38 -5.85 -4.99
CA GLY A 89 3.93 -4.51 -4.61
C GLY A 89 5.05 -3.65 -4.03
N LEU A 90 5.87 -4.20 -3.14
CA LEU A 90 7.01 -3.48 -2.57
C LEU A 90 8.11 -3.17 -3.60
N LEU A 91 8.36 -4.07 -4.54
CA LEU A 91 9.34 -3.85 -5.61
C LEU A 91 8.88 -2.78 -6.59
N ASP A 92 7.57 -2.71 -6.86
CA ASP A 92 6.97 -1.66 -7.68
C ASP A 92 7.11 -0.26 -7.05
N GLU A 93 7.28 -0.16 -5.73
CA GLU A 93 7.51 1.13 -5.06
C GLU A 93 8.98 1.60 -5.12
N LEU A 94 9.88 0.81 -5.72
CA LEU A 94 11.22 1.29 -6.04
C LEU A 94 11.15 2.43 -7.08
N PRO A 95 12.04 3.43 -6.99
CA PRO A 95 12.01 4.57 -7.91
C PRO A 95 12.20 4.10 -9.36
N SER A 96 11.27 4.49 -10.22
CA SER A 96 11.35 4.21 -11.65
C SER A 96 12.63 4.80 -12.25
N ARG A 97 13.26 4.08 -13.18
CA ARG A 97 14.44 4.56 -13.90
C ARG A 97 14.16 5.76 -14.82
N THR A 98 12.91 5.95 -15.23
CA THR A 98 12.53 7.01 -16.19
C THR A 98 12.05 8.27 -15.49
N THR A 99 11.25 8.13 -14.44
CA THR A 99 10.60 9.25 -13.75
C THR A 99 11.14 9.50 -12.34
N GLY A 100 11.86 8.53 -11.75
CA GLY A 100 12.23 8.54 -10.34
C GLY A 100 11.06 8.30 -9.38
N LEU A 101 9.83 8.17 -9.88
CA LEU A 101 8.63 7.99 -9.07
C LEU A 101 8.38 6.52 -8.75
N ALA A 102 7.84 6.27 -7.57
CA ALA A 102 7.30 4.98 -7.17
C ALA A 102 5.96 4.71 -7.88
N ALA A 103 5.54 3.45 -7.92
CA ALA A 103 4.31 3.09 -8.61
C ALA A 103 3.04 3.67 -7.94
N THR A 104 3.01 3.84 -6.62
CA THR A 104 1.90 4.51 -5.94
C THR A 104 1.82 5.99 -6.32
N GLU A 105 2.94 6.71 -6.37
CA GLU A 105 2.98 8.13 -6.78
C GLU A 105 2.55 8.29 -8.23
N THR A 106 3.04 7.42 -9.12
CA THR A 106 2.64 7.39 -10.53
C THR A 106 1.13 7.20 -10.66
N ARG A 107 0.57 6.26 -9.90
CA ARG A 107 -0.88 6.01 -9.90
C ARG A 107 -1.68 7.20 -9.40
N MET A 108 -1.19 7.94 -8.40
CA MET A 108 -1.84 9.18 -7.96
C MET A 108 -1.89 10.21 -9.09
N LEU A 109 -0.78 10.43 -9.79
CA LEU A 109 -0.71 11.38 -10.90
C LEU A 109 -1.63 11.01 -12.07
N GLU A 110 -1.73 9.71 -12.40
CA GLU A 110 -2.69 9.22 -13.40
C GLU A 110 -4.15 9.55 -13.03
N LEU A 111 -4.51 9.38 -11.75
CA LEU A 111 -5.84 9.69 -11.25
C LEU A 111 -6.12 11.19 -11.21
N ILE A 112 -5.09 12.02 -11.06
CA ILE A 112 -5.18 13.49 -11.09
C ILE A 112 -5.27 14.03 -12.52
N SER A 113 -4.73 13.32 -13.51
CA SER A 113 -4.65 13.78 -14.90
C SER A 113 -5.96 14.23 -15.55
N PRO A 114 -7.12 13.59 -15.31
CA PRO A 114 -8.39 14.08 -15.82
C PRO A 114 -8.84 15.41 -15.20
N GLY A 115 -8.22 15.81 -14.08
CA GLY A 115 -8.60 16.97 -13.27
C GLY A 115 -9.84 16.74 -12.41
N ASN A 116 -10.22 17.76 -11.65
CA ASN A 116 -11.43 17.78 -10.83
C ASN A 116 -11.55 16.65 -9.78
N VAL A 117 -10.42 16.20 -9.23
CA VAL A 117 -10.39 15.17 -8.18
C VAL A 117 -10.14 15.79 -6.81
N GLN A 118 -10.74 15.21 -5.77
CA GLN A 118 -10.42 15.55 -4.39
C GLN A 118 -9.20 14.73 -3.93
N PRO A 119 -8.41 15.22 -2.95
CA PRO A 119 -7.28 14.48 -2.40
C PRO A 119 -7.63 13.04 -2.01
N PHE A 120 -8.80 12.80 -1.44
CA PHE A 120 -9.21 11.47 -1.00
C PHE A 120 -9.58 10.50 -2.13
N ASP A 121 -9.83 10.99 -3.34
CA ASP A 121 -10.18 10.15 -4.49
C ASP A 121 -8.97 9.38 -5.01
N VAL A 122 -7.77 9.90 -4.76
CA VAL A 122 -6.50 9.27 -5.16
C VAL A 122 -5.94 8.33 -4.10
N PHE A 123 -6.52 8.31 -2.90
CA PHE A 123 -6.09 7.40 -1.83
C PHE A 123 -6.63 5.99 -2.09
N PRO A 124 -5.89 4.93 -1.73
CA PRO A 124 -6.38 3.58 -1.89
C PRO A 124 -7.53 3.28 -0.93
N GLY A 125 -8.45 2.42 -1.38
CA GLY A 125 -9.61 2.08 -0.57
C GLY A 125 -10.49 1.03 -1.23
N ARG A 126 -11.39 0.42 -0.45
CA ARG A 126 -12.42 -0.46 -1.01
C ARG A 126 -13.30 0.37 -1.95
N GLU A 127 -13.59 -0.16 -3.14
CA GLU A 127 -14.40 0.51 -4.17
C GLU A 127 -13.84 1.86 -4.65
N LYS A 128 -12.52 2.07 -4.49
CA LYS A 128 -11.82 3.24 -5.03
C LYS A 128 -11.05 2.90 -6.29
N ARG A 129 -10.81 3.93 -7.12
CA ARG A 129 -10.02 3.84 -8.35
C ARG A 129 -8.54 3.54 -8.11
N ASN A 130 -8.03 3.84 -6.91
CA ASN A 130 -6.69 3.44 -6.50
C ASN A 130 -6.74 2.09 -5.78
N GLU A 131 -6.14 1.09 -6.42
CA GLU A 131 -6.08 -0.30 -5.95
C GLU A 131 -4.75 -0.64 -5.27
N ARG A 132 -3.76 0.27 -5.28
CA ARG A 132 -2.43 0.07 -4.69
C ARG A 132 -2.54 0.06 -3.16
N ARG A 133 -2.32 -1.09 -2.52
CA ARG A 133 -2.45 -1.26 -1.05
C ARG A 133 -1.12 -1.55 -0.35
N VAL A 134 -0.01 -1.06 -0.91
CA VAL A 134 1.32 -1.22 -0.31
C VAL A 134 1.43 -0.36 0.93
N TYR A 135 1.04 0.91 0.80
CA TYR A 135 1.08 1.91 1.85
C TYR A 135 -0.27 2.08 2.53
N ASP A 136 -0.23 2.46 3.80
CA ASP A 136 -1.41 2.82 4.56
C ASP A 136 -1.91 4.23 4.25
N TYR A 137 -3.00 4.62 4.90
CA TYR A 137 -3.64 5.91 4.67
C TYR A 137 -2.69 7.11 4.91
N TRP A 138 -1.81 7.03 5.89
CA TRP A 138 -0.94 8.14 6.27
C TRP A 138 0.28 8.23 5.38
N GLU A 139 0.92 7.08 5.10
CA GLU A 139 2.04 6.98 4.17
C GLU A 139 1.64 7.52 2.78
N VAL A 140 0.45 7.17 2.31
CA VAL A 140 -0.15 7.71 1.07
C VAL A 140 -0.32 9.22 1.14
N GLY A 141 -0.74 9.77 2.28
CA GLY A 141 -0.82 11.22 2.49
C GLY A 141 0.54 11.90 2.40
N THR A 142 1.57 11.31 3.02
CA THR A 142 2.95 11.81 2.93
C THR A 142 3.49 11.80 1.50
N LEU A 143 3.17 10.77 0.71
CA LEU A 143 3.53 10.73 -0.72
C LEU A 143 2.85 11.87 -1.50
N LEU A 144 1.55 12.07 -1.29
CA LEU A 144 0.82 13.16 -1.95
C LEU A 144 1.37 14.54 -1.56
N ASP A 145 1.74 14.73 -0.30
CA ASP A 145 2.44 15.94 0.14
C ASP A 145 3.80 16.10 -0.55
N GLY A 146 4.57 15.02 -0.67
CA GLY A 146 5.85 15.02 -1.39
C GLY A 146 5.69 15.51 -2.83
N LEU A 147 4.64 15.07 -3.53
CA LEU A 147 4.32 15.51 -4.89
C LEU A 147 3.87 16.97 -4.98
N ALA A 148 3.29 17.52 -3.91
CA ALA A 148 2.77 18.89 -3.88
C ALA A 148 3.76 19.92 -3.31
N ARG A 149 4.69 19.49 -2.45
CA ARG A 149 5.56 20.37 -1.64
C ARG A 149 7.06 20.17 -1.92
N CYS A 150 7.40 19.48 -3.01
CA CYS A 150 8.79 19.40 -3.48
C CYS A 150 9.22 20.68 -4.21
N PRO A 151 10.53 20.88 -4.47
CA PRO A 151 11.03 22.09 -5.13
C PRO A 151 10.39 22.40 -6.50
N VAL A 152 9.94 21.35 -7.21
CA VAL A 152 9.19 21.46 -8.46
C VAL A 152 7.90 20.66 -8.31
N PRO A 153 6.82 21.27 -7.78
CA PRO A 153 5.57 20.57 -7.50
C PRO A 153 5.00 19.90 -8.75
N ALA A 154 4.57 18.65 -8.63
CA ALA A 154 3.79 17.95 -9.66
C ALA A 154 2.28 18.20 -9.45
N VAL A 155 1.86 18.41 -8.20
CA VAL A 155 0.45 18.60 -7.81
C VAL A 155 0.28 19.98 -7.18
N ALA A 156 -0.84 20.65 -7.48
CA ALA A 156 -1.26 21.92 -6.90
C ALA A 156 -2.68 21.81 -6.31
N GLY A 157 -3.07 22.80 -5.49
CA GLY A 157 -4.40 22.87 -4.86
C GLY A 157 -4.49 22.21 -3.47
N LEU A 158 -3.35 21.79 -2.91
CA LEU A 158 -3.26 21.23 -1.55
C LEU A 158 -2.90 22.36 -0.54
N GLU A 159 -3.83 23.32 -0.40
CA GLU A 159 -3.66 24.52 0.44
C GLU A 159 -3.61 24.20 1.94
N GLU A 160 -4.17 23.05 2.32
CA GLU A 160 -4.24 22.61 3.69
C GLU A 160 -2.93 21.95 4.12
N GLY A 161 -2.44 22.31 5.31
CA GLY A 161 -1.13 21.87 5.83
C GLY A 161 -0.87 20.36 5.79
N PRO A 162 0.41 19.96 5.92
CA PRO A 162 0.86 18.62 5.59
C PRO A 162 0.23 17.51 6.45
N PHE A 163 0.05 16.34 5.84
CA PHE A 163 -0.23 15.05 6.45
C PHE A 163 0.93 14.65 7.36
N THR A 164 0.92 15.16 8.59
CA THR A 164 1.96 14.93 9.60
C THR A 164 1.51 13.94 10.66
N LEU A 165 2.47 13.18 11.21
CA LEU A 165 2.23 12.26 12.32
C LEU A 165 1.71 12.99 13.58
N ASP A 166 2.05 14.27 13.77
CA ASP A 166 1.54 15.08 14.88
C ASP A 166 0.01 15.29 14.81
N MET A 167 -0.56 15.34 13.59
CA MET A 167 -2.01 15.33 13.43
C MET A 167 -2.64 14.02 13.93
N GLN A 168 -1.95 12.89 13.78
CA GLN A 168 -2.41 11.58 14.30
C GLN A 168 -2.41 11.56 15.83
N LEU A 169 -1.33 12.04 16.47
CA LEU A 169 -1.20 12.04 17.92
C LEU A 169 -2.17 13.03 18.59
N ALA A 170 -2.44 14.19 17.96
CA ALA A 170 -3.40 15.16 18.47
C ALA A 170 -4.85 14.62 18.49
N VAL A 171 -5.21 13.78 17.51
CA VAL A 171 -6.51 13.08 17.50
C VAL A 171 -6.59 12.02 18.59
N SER A 172 -5.49 11.27 18.82
CA SER A 172 -5.44 10.22 19.84
C SER A 172 -5.45 10.73 21.29
N ARG A 173 -4.90 11.93 21.55
CA ARG A 173 -4.89 12.55 22.89
C ARG A 173 -6.27 13.04 23.35
N ASN A 174 -7.17 13.36 22.41
CA ASN A 174 -8.54 13.79 22.72
C ASN A 174 -9.52 12.61 22.93
N THR A 175 -9.04 11.37 22.89
CA THR A 175 -9.88 10.16 23.02
C THR A 175 -9.63 9.32 24.27
N SER A 176 -8.85 9.81 25.24
CA SER A 176 -8.67 9.14 26.54
C SER A 176 -9.85 9.38 27.49
N GLY A 177 -11.01 8.81 27.13
CA GLY A 177 -12.13 8.49 28.02
C GLY A 177 -12.49 7.00 27.82
N PRO A 178 -13.07 6.30 28.82
CA PRO A 178 -13.13 4.84 28.80
C PRO A 178 -14.22 4.35 27.85
N ALA A 179 -13.86 4.18 26.58
CA ALA A 179 -14.47 3.24 25.64
C ALA A 179 -13.65 3.30 24.35
N CYS A 180 -12.84 2.27 24.10
CA CYS A 180 -12.23 2.02 22.80
C CYS A 180 -13.34 2.00 21.73
N ARG A 181 -13.50 3.11 21.00
CA ARG A 181 -14.12 3.14 19.68
C ARG A 181 -12.99 3.34 18.69
N SER A 182 -12.92 2.42 17.74
CA SER A 182 -11.94 2.23 16.67
C SER A 182 -11.35 3.53 16.08
N PRO A 183 -10.18 3.48 15.38
CA PRO A 183 -9.54 4.62 14.69
C PRO A 183 -10.40 5.32 13.61
N ILE A 184 -11.66 4.89 13.46
CA ILE A 184 -12.70 5.38 12.58
C ILE A 184 -13.24 6.75 13.04
N SER A 185 -13.08 7.14 14.32
CA SER A 185 -13.55 8.44 14.83
C SER A 185 -12.77 9.63 14.25
N GLY A 186 -11.46 9.48 14.01
CA GLY A 186 -10.64 10.47 13.30
C GLY A 186 -11.07 10.68 11.85
N ARG A 187 -11.55 9.62 11.19
CA ARG A 187 -12.09 9.69 9.81
C ARG A 187 -13.39 10.48 9.72
N ARG A 188 -14.25 10.45 10.75
CA ARG A 188 -15.52 11.20 10.77
C ARG A 188 -15.30 12.69 10.99
N ARG A 189 -14.47 13.08 11.97
CA ARG A 189 -14.22 14.50 12.27
C ARG A 189 -13.55 15.26 11.10
N TRP A 190 -12.78 14.58 10.27
CA TRP A 190 -12.23 15.13 9.02
C TRP A 190 -13.24 15.13 7.86
N ARG A 191 -14.03 14.06 7.68
CA ARG A 191 -15.11 13.99 6.68
C ARG A 191 -16.18 15.07 6.91
N GLU A 192 -16.40 15.47 8.17
CA GLU A 192 -17.44 16.44 8.58
C GLU A 192 -16.94 17.89 8.62
N LYS A 193 -15.61 18.13 8.66
CA LYS A 193 -15.05 19.49 8.66
C LYS A 193 -14.56 20.00 7.30
N ARG A 194 -14.40 19.16 6.28
CA ARG A 194 -13.78 19.59 4.99
C ARG A 194 -14.45 18.97 3.77
N THR A 195 -15.67 19.42 3.53
CA THR A 195 -16.30 19.52 2.21
C THR A 195 -15.99 20.87 1.54
N SER A 196 -14.94 21.58 1.97
CA SER A 196 -14.50 22.80 1.32
C SER A 196 -13.62 22.46 0.10
N GLY A 197 -14.26 22.08 -1.00
CA GLY A 197 -13.88 22.42 -2.39
C GLY A 197 -12.43 22.27 -2.89
N ALA A 198 -11.51 21.62 -2.17
CA ALA A 198 -10.10 21.53 -2.55
C ALA A 198 -9.93 20.54 -3.70
N ILE A 199 -9.96 21.07 -4.92
CA ILE A 199 -9.71 20.31 -6.15
C ILE A 199 -8.21 20.31 -6.40
N ILE A 200 -7.58 19.12 -6.39
CA ILE A 200 -6.18 18.99 -6.79
C ILE A 200 -6.06 18.87 -8.31
N ARG A 201 -4.98 19.43 -8.84
CA ARG A 201 -4.67 19.49 -10.28
C ARG A 201 -3.17 19.33 -10.48
N PHE A 202 -2.74 19.09 -11.71
CA PHE A 202 -1.33 19.23 -12.06
C PHE A 202 -0.87 20.68 -11.85
N ALA A 203 0.31 20.86 -11.24
CA ALA A 203 0.92 22.17 -11.09
C ALA A 203 1.33 22.71 -12.47
N ALA A 204 1.04 23.98 -12.73
CA ALA A 204 1.45 24.64 -13.96
C ALA A 204 2.93 25.05 -13.85
N VAL A 205 3.86 24.11 -14.07
CA VAL A 205 5.28 24.42 -14.23
C VAL A 205 5.80 23.65 -15.44
N GLY A 206 6.23 24.40 -16.47
CA GLY A 206 7.03 23.97 -17.63
C GLY A 206 6.94 22.50 -17.99
N VAL A 207 5.79 22.07 -18.51
CA VAL A 207 5.50 20.67 -18.83
C VAL A 207 6.48 20.15 -19.90
N ALA A 208 7.50 19.43 -19.46
CA ALA A 208 8.00 18.31 -20.26
C ALA A 208 6.82 17.35 -20.39
N ARG A 209 6.24 17.27 -21.58
CA ARG A 209 5.05 16.45 -21.87
C ARG A 209 5.27 15.03 -21.35
N PHE A 210 4.55 14.68 -20.29
CA PHE A 210 4.34 13.28 -19.93
C PHE A 210 3.44 12.69 -21.01
N SER A 211 4.07 12.10 -22.03
CA SER A 211 3.38 11.36 -23.06
C SER A 211 3.31 9.90 -22.60
N PRO A 212 2.11 9.32 -22.41
CA PRO A 212 2.02 7.88 -22.22
C PRO A 212 2.51 7.22 -23.51
N ALA A 213 3.59 6.44 -23.43
CA ALA A 213 4.10 5.70 -24.56
C ALA A 213 3.10 4.59 -24.93
N ASN A 214 2.23 4.87 -25.91
CA ASN A 214 1.52 3.86 -26.67
C ASN A 214 2.50 3.21 -27.66
N GLY A 215 2.48 1.88 -27.76
CA GLY A 215 3.01 1.15 -28.90
C GLY A 215 3.96 0.02 -28.55
N PHE A 216 3.44 -1.04 -27.95
CA PHE A 216 4.04 -2.37 -27.98
C PHE A 216 4.18 -2.78 -29.45
N GLY A 217 5.42 -2.98 -29.92
CA GLY A 217 5.70 -3.42 -31.27
C GLY A 217 5.29 -4.88 -31.44
N ASP A 218 4.22 -5.12 -32.20
CA ASP A 218 3.83 -6.45 -32.63
C ASP A 218 4.69 -6.84 -33.85
N GLY A 219 5.85 -7.44 -33.57
CA GLY A 219 6.73 -8.03 -34.57
C GLY A 219 6.23 -9.42 -34.96
N THR A 220 5.34 -9.50 -35.94
CA THR A 220 5.05 -10.78 -36.63
C THR A 220 6.04 -10.99 -37.77
N PRO A 221 6.78 -12.12 -37.83
CA PRO A 221 7.64 -12.44 -38.97
C PRO A 221 6.79 -13.06 -40.08
N ARG A 222 6.77 -12.46 -41.26
CA ARG A 222 6.14 -13.06 -42.44
C ARG A 222 7.16 -13.94 -43.16
N ALA A 223 6.91 -15.24 -43.13
CA ALA A 223 7.69 -16.28 -43.77
C ALA A 223 7.60 -16.27 -45.31
N ALA A 224 8.64 -16.83 -45.90
CA ALA A 224 8.86 -17.19 -47.29
C ALA A 224 7.62 -17.66 -48.08
N ARG A 225 7.52 -17.18 -49.33
CA ARG A 225 7.36 -17.97 -50.56
C ARG A 225 7.62 -17.08 -51.77
#